data_AF-A0A963WPX3-F1
#
_entry.id   AF-A0A963WPX3-F1
#
_cell.length_a   1.000
_cell.length_b   1.000
_cell.length_c   1.000
_cell.angle_alpha   90.00
_cell.angle_beta   90.00
_cell.angle_gamma   90.00
#
_symmetry.space_group_name_H-M   'P 1'
#
loop_
_entity.id
_entity.type
_entity.pdbx_description
1 polymer ?
#
loop_
_entity_poly.entity_id
_entity_poly.type
_entity_poly.pdbx_seq_one_letter_code
_entity_poly.pdbx_strand_id
1 'polypeptide(L)'
;YIHYGVREHGMAAAMNGIALHGGFIPYGGTFLVFSDYCRPSIRLSALMEQRVIYVMTHDSIGLGEDGPTHQPVEHLASLRAIPNLQVFRPADAVETAEAWEIAVLSPSAPSLLALSRQGLPTVRTAHTDENLTARGAYVLRDTGGARDVTLFATGSEVELALKAADAL
;
A
#
# COMPACT_ATOMS: atom_id res chain seq x y z
N TYR A 1 14.13 -15.78 -5.68
CA TYR A 1 14.34 -14.76 -4.63
C TYR A 1 15.68 -14.08 -4.87
N ILE A 2 15.79 -12.76 -4.69
CA ILE A 2 17.02 -11.98 -4.96
C ILE A 2 17.37 -11.18 -3.71
N HIS A 3 18.61 -11.30 -3.23
CA HIS A 3 19.16 -10.45 -2.18
C HIS A 3 19.80 -9.21 -2.79
N TYR A 4 19.07 -8.10 -2.84
CA TYR A 4 19.58 -6.85 -3.42
C TYR A 4 20.63 -6.15 -2.54
N GLY A 5 20.61 -6.41 -1.22
CA GLY A 5 21.35 -5.65 -0.21
C GLY A 5 20.71 -4.28 0.05
N VAL A 6 21.44 -3.38 0.73
CA VAL A 6 21.00 -2.00 1.00
C VAL A 6 21.17 -1.15 -0.28
N ARG A 7 20.27 -1.38 -1.24
CA ARG A 7 20.37 -0.85 -2.62
C ARG A 7 18.99 -0.57 -3.21
N GLU A 8 18.14 0.16 -2.52
CA GLU A 8 16.73 0.42 -2.87
C GLU A 8 16.58 0.94 -4.31
N HIS A 9 17.40 1.92 -4.69
CA HIS A 9 17.37 2.49 -6.04
C HIS A 9 17.68 1.43 -7.11
N GLY A 10 18.74 0.65 -6.89
CA GLY A 10 19.18 -0.42 -7.78
C GLY A 10 18.21 -1.59 -7.82
N MET A 11 17.59 -1.93 -6.69
CA MET A 11 16.52 -2.91 -6.58
C MET A 11 15.35 -2.51 -7.48
N ALA A 12 14.81 -1.30 -7.32
CA ALA A 12 13.67 -0.84 -8.11
C ALA A 12 14.00 -0.75 -9.61
N ALA A 13 15.20 -0.27 -9.97
CA ALA A 13 15.64 -0.24 -11.36
C ALA A 13 15.81 -1.64 -11.97
N ALA A 14 16.35 -2.59 -11.20
CA ALA A 14 16.47 -3.98 -11.63
C ALA A 14 15.11 -4.64 -11.81
N MET A 15 14.15 -4.39 -10.90
CA MET A 15 12.77 -4.86 -11.05
C MET A 15 12.10 -4.32 -12.31
N ASN A 16 12.33 -3.05 -12.68
CA ASN A 16 11.87 -2.53 -13.96
C ASN A 16 12.44 -3.32 -15.14
N GLY A 17 13.75 -3.63 -15.12
CA GLY A 17 14.39 -4.45 -16.15
C GLY A 17 13.81 -5.87 -16.21
N ILE A 18 13.54 -6.49 -15.06
CA ILE A 18 12.93 -7.82 -14.97
C ILE A 18 11.50 -7.80 -15.56
N ALA A 19 10.70 -6.78 -15.24
CA ALA A 19 9.36 -6.64 -15.79
C ALA A 19 9.39 -6.45 -17.32
N LEU A 20 10.27 -5.58 -17.82
CA LEU A 20 10.46 -5.33 -19.25
C LEU A 20 10.94 -6.56 -20.02
N HIS A 21 11.82 -7.37 -19.42
CA HIS A 21 12.29 -8.61 -20.02
C HIS A 21 11.14 -9.62 -20.22
N GLY A 22 10.14 -9.59 -19.35
CA GLY A 22 9.04 -10.54 -19.35
C GLY A 22 9.40 -11.90 -18.74
N GLY A 23 8.37 -12.71 -18.51
CA GLY A 23 8.47 -14.04 -17.87
C GLY A 23 8.36 -14.03 -16.34
N PHE A 24 8.46 -12.86 -15.70
CA PHE A 24 8.36 -12.72 -14.24
C PHE A 24 7.49 -11.53 -13.85
N ILE A 25 6.88 -11.60 -12.66
CA ILE A 25 6.26 -10.47 -11.97
C ILE A 25 7.15 -10.13 -10.78
N PRO A 26 8.01 -9.10 -10.89
CA PRO A 26 8.94 -8.77 -9.82
C PRO A 26 8.20 -8.09 -8.66
N TYR A 27 8.50 -8.54 -7.45
CA TYR A 27 8.22 -7.80 -6.23
C TYR A 27 9.50 -7.59 -5.43
N GLY A 28 9.55 -6.49 -4.67
CA GLY A 28 10.68 -6.13 -3.83
C GLY A 28 10.27 -5.11 -2.79
N GLY A 29 10.95 -5.13 -1.65
CA GLY A 29 10.52 -4.34 -0.50
C GLY A 29 11.64 -3.75 0.33
N THR A 30 11.30 -2.66 0.99
CA THR A 30 12.12 -1.92 1.96
C THR A 30 11.17 -1.21 2.95
N PHE A 31 11.66 -0.29 3.78
CA PHE A 31 10.81 0.56 4.60
C PHE A 31 10.19 1.68 3.76
N LEU A 32 8.96 2.09 4.06
CA LEU A 32 8.26 3.13 3.32
C LEU A 32 9.04 4.44 3.30
N VAL A 33 9.74 4.76 4.40
CA VAL A 33 10.62 5.93 4.49
C VAL A 33 11.76 5.89 3.47
N PHE A 34 12.25 4.71 3.11
CA PHE A 34 13.31 4.53 2.11
C PHE A 34 12.78 4.48 0.67
N SER A 35 11.47 4.65 0.46
CA SER A 35 10.92 4.86 -0.87
C SER A 35 11.53 6.11 -1.54
N ASP A 36 12.04 7.06 -0.77
CA ASP A 36 12.74 8.24 -1.24
C ASP A 36 14.04 7.90 -2.00
N TYR A 37 14.71 6.81 -1.61
CA TYR A 37 15.90 6.33 -2.30
C TYR A 37 15.57 5.76 -3.69
N CYS A 38 14.36 5.24 -3.89
CA CYS A 38 13.97 4.55 -5.13
C CYS A 38 12.80 5.21 -5.88
N ARG A 39 12.32 6.37 -5.42
CA ARG A 39 11.18 7.10 -6.01
C ARG A 39 11.33 7.36 -7.52
N PRO A 40 12.51 7.75 -8.06
CA PRO A 40 12.67 7.91 -9.50
C PRO A 40 12.44 6.59 -10.27
N SER A 41 12.88 5.46 -9.72
CA SER A 41 12.70 4.15 -10.32
C SER A 41 11.24 3.68 -10.27
N ILE A 42 10.53 3.97 -9.17
CA ILE A 42 9.07 3.76 -9.06
C ILE A 42 8.33 4.58 -10.12
N ARG A 43 8.71 5.85 -10.28
CA ARG A 43 8.14 6.73 -11.32
C ARG A 43 8.37 6.17 -12.72
N LEU A 44 9.55 5.59 -12.99
CA LEU A 44 9.81 4.93 -14.26
C LEU A 44 8.94 3.68 -14.47
N SER A 45 8.68 2.87 -13.44
CA SER A 45 7.72 1.75 -13.56
C SER A 45 6.37 2.24 -14.03
N ALA A 46 5.89 3.34 -13.43
CA ALA A 46 4.57 3.89 -13.72
C ALA A 46 4.51 4.49 -15.12
N LEU A 47 5.56 5.24 -15.51
CA LEU A 47 5.69 5.82 -16.85
C LEU A 47 5.78 4.78 -17.96
N MET A 48 6.46 3.66 -17.69
CA MET A 48 6.63 2.56 -18.65
C MET A 48 5.48 1.56 -18.61
N GLU A 49 4.44 1.80 -17.79
CA GLU A 49 3.29 0.91 -17.60
C GLU A 49 3.71 -0.52 -17.23
N GLN A 50 4.74 -0.66 -16.37
CA GLN A 50 5.28 -1.95 -15.98
C GLN A 50 4.66 -2.45 -14.68
N ARG A 51 4.19 -3.70 -14.68
CA ARG A 51 3.74 -4.41 -13.48
C ARG A 51 4.91 -4.76 -12.57
N VAL A 52 5.25 -3.83 -11.67
CA VAL A 52 6.21 -3.99 -10.57
C VAL A 52 5.48 -3.82 -9.24
N ILE A 53 5.72 -4.73 -8.30
CA ILE A 53 5.05 -4.72 -6.99
C ILE A 53 6.04 -4.27 -5.89
N TYR A 54 5.79 -3.11 -5.31
CA TYR A 54 6.60 -2.50 -4.27
C TYR A 54 6.00 -2.78 -2.88
N VAL A 55 6.74 -3.53 -2.05
CA VAL A 55 6.31 -3.86 -0.68
C VAL A 55 7.00 -2.93 0.31
N MET A 56 6.29 -1.91 0.78
CA MET A 56 6.83 -0.84 1.62
C MET A 56 6.32 -0.98 3.05
N THR A 57 7.14 -1.53 3.94
CA THR A 57 6.74 -1.79 5.34
C THR A 57 7.03 -0.61 6.25
N HIS A 58 6.64 -0.68 7.53
CA HIS A 58 6.88 0.39 8.51
C HIS A 58 6.29 1.72 8.04
N ASP A 59 4.99 1.71 7.75
CA ASP A 59 4.28 2.77 7.02
C ASP A 59 4.05 4.10 7.75
N SER A 60 4.40 4.20 9.04
CA SER A 60 3.98 5.31 9.89
C SER A 60 4.85 5.48 11.13
N ILE A 61 4.50 6.47 11.95
CA ILE A 61 5.04 6.65 13.32
C ILE A 61 4.84 5.41 14.22
N GLY A 62 3.93 4.50 13.85
CA GLY A 62 3.69 3.24 14.57
C GLY A 62 4.91 2.31 14.64
N LEU A 63 5.98 2.59 13.89
CA LEU A 63 7.23 1.84 14.02
C LEU A 63 7.90 2.01 15.38
N GLY A 64 7.71 3.15 16.05
CA GLY A 64 8.25 3.40 17.39
C GLY A 64 9.68 3.94 17.39
N GLU A 65 10.58 3.18 18.00
CA GLU A 65 11.83 3.64 18.59
C GLU A 65 12.93 4.08 17.61
N ASP A 66 12.88 3.65 16.33
CA ASP A 66 13.88 4.07 15.33
C ASP A 66 13.77 5.57 14.96
N GLY A 67 12.70 6.23 15.43
CA GLY A 67 12.60 7.68 15.48
C GLY A 67 12.34 8.37 14.13
N PRO A 68 12.46 9.70 14.09
CA PRO A 68 11.93 10.52 13.00
C PRO A 68 12.59 10.27 11.64
N THR A 69 13.82 9.74 11.61
CA THR A 69 14.48 9.40 10.33
C THR A 69 13.92 8.12 9.69
N HIS A 70 13.15 7.34 10.43
CA HIS A 70 12.53 6.10 9.95
C HIS A 70 11.01 6.19 9.84
N GLN A 71 10.39 7.18 10.45
CA GLN A 71 8.94 7.33 10.53
C GLN A 71 8.41 8.08 9.31
N PRO A 72 7.68 7.43 8.39
CA PRO A 72 7.11 8.10 7.23
C PRO A 72 6.02 9.10 7.65
N VAL A 73 6.02 10.28 7.02
CA VAL A 73 4.99 11.32 7.23
C VAL A 73 4.34 11.72 5.90
N GLU A 74 5.14 12.20 4.95
CA GLU A 74 4.73 12.73 3.65
C GLU A 74 4.77 11.70 2.50
N HIS A 75 5.32 10.53 2.77
CA HIS A 75 5.71 9.57 1.72
C HIS A 75 4.50 9.06 0.95
N LEU A 76 3.38 8.75 1.62
CA LEU A 76 2.12 8.37 0.98
C LEU A 76 1.58 9.47 0.06
N ALA A 77 1.65 10.73 0.48
CA ALA A 77 1.20 11.86 -0.34
C ALA A 77 2.07 11.99 -1.59
N SER A 78 3.40 11.88 -1.45
CA SER A 78 4.30 11.90 -2.60
C SER A 78 4.09 10.74 -3.57
N LEU A 79 3.85 9.53 -3.05
CA LEU A 79 3.67 8.33 -3.89
C LEU A 79 2.33 8.37 -4.62
N ARG A 80 1.24 8.79 -3.94
CA ARG A 80 -0.08 8.96 -4.56
C ARG A 80 -0.09 10.02 -5.67
N ALA A 81 0.84 10.96 -5.66
CA ALA A 81 0.98 11.96 -6.70
C ALA A 81 1.66 11.44 -7.98
N ILE A 82 2.24 10.23 -7.98
CA ILE A 82 2.83 9.62 -9.17
C ILE A 82 1.69 9.09 -10.07
N PRO A 83 1.52 9.62 -11.30
CA PRO A 83 0.51 9.10 -12.22
C PRO A 83 0.74 7.62 -12.52
N ASN A 84 -0.35 6.85 -12.67
CA ASN A 84 -0.34 5.41 -12.94
C ASN A 84 0.31 4.52 -11.86
N LEU A 85 0.60 5.05 -10.66
CA LEU A 85 0.99 4.22 -9.52
C LEU A 85 -0.22 3.90 -8.66
N GLN A 86 -0.53 2.60 -8.48
CA GLN A 86 -1.55 2.17 -7.52
C GLN A 86 -0.93 2.14 -6.13
N VAL A 87 -1.52 2.86 -5.16
CA VAL A 87 -1.01 2.93 -3.78
C VAL A 87 -2.06 2.40 -2.81
N PHE A 88 -1.77 1.22 -2.27
CA PHE A 88 -2.60 0.54 -1.29
C PHE A 88 -2.03 0.75 0.12
N ARG A 89 -2.90 1.05 1.08
CA ARG A 89 -2.57 1.08 2.50
C ARG A 89 -3.64 0.29 3.26
N PRO A 90 -3.57 -1.05 3.23
CA PRO A 90 -4.63 -1.93 3.69
C PRO A 90 -4.83 -1.86 5.21
N ALA A 91 -6.08 -1.90 5.65
CA ALA A 91 -6.48 -1.84 7.04
C ALA A 91 -6.27 -3.15 7.81
N ASP A 92 -6.34 -4.29 7.11
CA ASP A 92 -6.22 -5.61 7.71
C ASP A 92 -5.68 -6.67 6.73
N ALA A 93 -5.70 -7.93 7.15
CA ALA A 93 -5.24 -9.06 6.34
C ALA A 93 -6.09 -9.31 5.09
N VAL A 94 -7.40 -9.00 5.13
CA VAL A 94 -8.30 -9.20 3.99
C VAL A 94 -7.97 -8.17 2.92
N GLU A 95 -7.92 -6.88 3.27
CA GLU A 95 -7.52 -5.83 2.33
C GLU A 95 -6.10 -6.04 1.81
N THR A 96 -5.19 -6.60 2.63
CA THR A 96 -3.83 -6.92 2.19
C THR A 96 -3.85 -8.00 1.11
N ALA A 97 -4.64 -9.06 1.29
CA ALA A 97 -4.77 -10.13 0.29
C ALA A 97 -5.42 -9.61 -1.00
N GLU A 98 -6.48 -8.81 -0.87
CA GLU A 98 -7.16 -8.17 -1.98
C GLU A 98 -6.24 -7.20 -2.75
N ALA A 99 -5.40 -6.42 -2.05
CA ALA A 99 -4.40 -5.53 -2.68
C ALA A 99 -3.34 -6.31 -3.45
N TRP A 100 -2.91 -7.47 -2.95
CA TRP A 100 -2.00 -8.36 -3.68
C TRP A 100 -2.63 -8.93 -4.95
N GLU A 101 -3.90 -9.34 -4.89
CA GLU A 101 -4.64 -9.78 -6.07
C GLU A 101 -4.67 -8.69 -7.14
N ILE A 102 -5.05 -7.46 -6.77
CA ILE A 102 -5.09 -6.33 -7.70
C ILE A 102 -3.71 -6.07 -8.31
N ALA A 103 -2.65 -6.10 -7.48
CA ALA A 103 -1.28 -5.86 -7.93
C ALA A 103 -0.80 -6.91 -8.95
N VAL A 104 -1.14 -8.18 -8.73
CA VAL A 104 -0.81 -9.27 -9.66
C VAL A 104 -1.61 -9.16 -10.96
N LEU A 105 -2.88 -8.75 -10.88
CA LEU A 105 -3.78 -8.64 -12.03
C LEU A 105 -3.68 -7.32 -12.79
N SER A 106 -2.78 -6.41 -12.43
CA SER A 106 -2.59 -5.10 -13.07
C SER A 106 -1.37 -5.07 -14.02
N PRO A 107 -1.47 -5.56 -15.27
CA PRO A 107 -0.30 -5.68 -16.16
C PRO A 107 0.31 -4.35 -16.60
N SER A 108 -0.48 -3.26 -16.59
CA SER A 108 -0.10 -1.94 -17.11
C SER A 108 0.18 -0.88 -16.04
N ALA A 109 0.27 -1.29 -14.76
CA ALA A 109 0.50 -0.36 -13.66
C ALA A 109 1.33 -1.00 -12.54
N PRO A 110 2.36 -0.32 -12.02
CA PRO A 110 2.98 -0.75 -10.78
C PRO A 110 2.03 -0.55 -9.60
N SER A 111 2.26 -1.35 -8.56
CA SER A 111 1.52 -1.29 -7.30
C SER A 111 2.47 -1.09 -6.15
N LEU A 112 2.06 -0.31 -5.16
CA LEU A 112 2.75 -0.11 -3.90
C LEU A 112 1.84 -0.48 -2.75
N LEU A 113 2.30 -1.40 -1.90
CA LEU A 113 1.62 -1.82 -0.68
C LEU A 113 2.36 -1.21 0.51
N ALA A 114 1.75 -0.21 1.14
CA ALA A 114 2.23 0.42 2.36
C ALA A 114 1.69 -0.35 3.57
N LEU A 115 2.57 -1.05 4.30
CA LEU A 115 2.21 -2.03 5.31
C LEU A 115 2.71 -1.62 6.70
N SER A 116 1.86 -1.81 7.71
CA SER A 116 2.18 -1.50 9.10
C SER A 116 3.29 -2.40 9.64
N ARG A 117 3.97 -1.93 10.70
CA ARG A 117 4.87 -2.77 11.50
C ARG A 117 4.08 -3.59 12.52
N GLN A 118 3.13 -2.94 13.17
CA GLN A 118 2.27 -3.49 14.20
C GLN A 118 1.19 -4.39 13.58
N GLY A 119 0.73 -5.38 14.36
CA GLY A 119 -0.46 -6.15 14.03
C GLY A 119 -1.71 -5.28 14.08
N LEU A 120 -2.62 -5.49 13.14
CA LEU A 120 -3.91 -4.80 13.05
C LEU A 120 -5.05 -5.81 13.21
N PRO A 121 -6.17 -5.43 13.85
CA PRO A 121 -7.32 -6.30 13.93
C PRO A 121 -7.96 -6.50 12.55
N THR A 122 -8.55 -7.67 12.33
CA THR A 122 -9.40 -7.90 11.16
C THR A 122 -10.69 -7.10 11.30
N VAL A 123 -10.88 -6.09 10.45
CA VAL A 123 -12.08 -5.25 10.43
C VAL A 123 -13.08 -5.74 9.38
N ARG A 124 -12.60 -6.50 8.38
CA ARG A 124 -13.42 -7.20 7.39
C ARG A 124 -13.86 -8.57 7.86
N THR A 125 -15.00 -8.60 8.52
CA THR A 125 -15.57 -9.81 9.14
C THR A 125 -16.67 -10.48 8.33
N ALA A 126 -17.30 -9.77 7.39
CA ALA A 126 -18.31 -10.31 6.51
C ALA A 126 -17.68 -10.87 5.22
N HIS A 127 -18.06 -12.09 4.85
CA HIS A 127 -17.68 -12.69 3.58
C HIS A 127 -18.39 -12.00 2.41
N THR A 128 -17.67 -11.79 1.33
CA THR A 128 -18.18 -11.36 0.04
C THR A 128 -17.29 -11.96 -1.05
N ASP A 129 -17.88 -12.31 -2.20
CA ASP A 129 -17.11 -12.80 -3.35
C ASP A 129 -16.45 -11.66 -4.13
N GLU A 130 -16.79 -10.41 -3.79
CA GLU A 130 -16.22 -9.22 -4.41
C GLU A 130 -14.98 -8.73 -3.65
N ASN A 131 -13.89 -8.49 -4.40
CA ASN A 131 -12.73 -7.74 -3.92
C ASN A 131 -13.12 -6.26 -3.77
N LEU A 132 -13.47 -5.86 -2.54
CA LEU A 132 -13.94 -4.51 -2.27
C LEU A 132 -12.80 -3.48 -2.26
N THR A 133 -11.55 -3.91 -1.98
CA THR A 133 -10.36 -3.07 -2.13
C THR A 133 -10.17 -2.57 -3.57
N ALA A 134 -10.62 -3.34 -4.57
CA ALA A 134 -10.53 -2.95 -5.98
C ALA A 134 -11.34 -1.69 -6.32
N ARG A 135 -12.31 -1.32 -5.48
CA ARG A 135 -13.08 -0.06 -5.62
C ARG A 135 -12.28 1.17 -5.16
N GLY A 136 -11.11 0.98 -4.55
CA GLY A 136 -10.27 2.04 -3.97
C GLY A 136 -10.77 2.55 -2.62
N ALA A 137 -12.08 2.70 -2.45
CA ALA A 137 -12.74 2.97 -1.17
C ALA A 137 -14.13 2.32 -1.15
N TYR A 138 -14.57 1.88 0.03
CA TYR A 138 -15.88 1.27 0.21
C TYR A 138 -16.43 1.57 1.62
N VAL A 139 -17.73 1.38 1.81
CA VAL A 139 -18.37 1.56 3.12
C VAL A 139 -18.12 0.30 3.96
N LEU A 140 -17.34 0.44 5.02
CA LEU A 140 -17.05 -0.65 5.95
C LEU A 140 -18.14 -0.83 7.01
N ARG A 141 -18.70 0.28 7.50
CA ARG A 141 -19.81 0.32 8.46
C ARG A 141 -20.85 1.30 7.96
N ASP A 142 -22.09 0.84 7.83
CA ASP A 142 -23.23 1.66 7.45
C ASP A 142 -24.14 1.92 8.66
N THR A 143 -24.84 3.05 8.68
CA THR A 143 -25.80 3.42 9.73
C THR A 143 -27.22 2.94 9.42
N GLY A 144 -27.49 2.50 8.19
CA GLY A 144 -28.82 2.06 7.74
C GLY A 144 -29.83 3.21 7.58
N GLY A 145 -29.40 4.46 7.73
CA GLY A 145 -30.23 5.66 7.65
C GLY A 145 -29.45 6.87 7.12
N ALA A 146 -29.91 8.09 7.45
CA ALA A 146 -29.17 9.31 7.13
C ALA A 146 -27.83 9.34 7.89
N ARG A 147 -26.81 9.95 7.29
CA ARG A 147 -25.46 10.10 7.87
C ARG A 147 -25.23 11.56 8.23
N ASP A 148 -25.01 11.84 9.51
CA ASP A 148 -24.61 13.18 9.97
C ASP A 148 -23.13 13.47 9.65
N VAL A 149 -22.29 12.42 9.69
CA VAL A 149 -20.85 12.49 9.42
C VAL A 149 -20.40 11.23 8.66
N THR A 150 -19.42 11.38 7.77
CA THR A 150 -18.71 10.26 7.12
C THR A 150 -17.23 10.31 7.51
N LEU A 151 -16.72 9.24 8.11
CA LEU A 151 -15.31 9.11 8.48
C LEU A 151 -14.55 8.40 7.35
N PHE A 152 -13.45 9.00 6.89
CA PHE A 152 -12.52 8.40 5.95
C PHE A 152 -11.22 8.05 6.67
N ALA A 153 -10.76 6.82 6.51
CA ALA A 153 -9.52 6.33 7.09
C ALA A 153 -8.86 5.31 6.16
N THR A 154 -7.58 5.04 6.38
CA THR A 154 -6.78 4.06 5.63
C THR A 154 -5.82 3.37 6.57
N GLY A 155 -5.44 2.13 6.28
CA GLY A 155 -4.44 1.43 7.08
C GLY A 155 -4.82 1.28 8.55
N SER A 156 -3.83 1.45 9.41
CA SER A 156 -3.97 1.36 10.87
C SER A 156 -5.01 2.31 11.47
N GLU A 157 -5.36 3.40 10.79
CA GLU A 157 -6.33 4.38 11.31
C GLU A 157 -7.79 3.92 11.16
N VAL A 158 -8.07 2.85 10.41
CA VAL A 158 -9.43 2.33 10.24
C VAL A 158 -10.00 1.80 11.56
N GLU A 159 -9.18 1.11 12.37
CA GLU A 159 -9.60 0.67 13.70
C GLU A 159 -10.00 1.87 14.59
N LEU A 160 -9.22 2.95 14.52
CA LEU A 160 -9.50 4.16 15.28
C LEU A 160 -10.79 4.85 14.79
N ALA A 161 -11.03 4.90 13.48
CA ALA A 161 -12.25 5.45 12.91
C ALA A 161 -13.50 4.65 13.32
N LEU A 162 -13.40 3.32 13.41
CA LEU A 162 -14.49 2.48 13.92
C LEU A 162 -14.79 2.77 15.39
N LYS A 163 -13.76 2.87 16.24
CA LYS A 163 -13.92 3.24 17.65
C LYS A 163 -14.54 4.63 17.81
N ALA A 164 -14.14 5.59 16.98
CA ALA A 164 -14.75 6.93 16.96
C ALA A 164 -16.22 6.86 16.55
N ALA A 165 -16.56 6.07 15.53
CA ALA A 165 -17.95 5.85 15.11
C ALA A 165 -18.80 5.09 16.13
N ASP A 166 -18.21 4.40 17.11
CA ASP A 166 -18.96 3.81 18.24
C ASP A 166 -19.29 4.85 19.32
N ALA A 167 -18.51 5.94 19.38
CA ALA A 167 -18.66 7.02 20.36
C ALA A 167 -19.51 8.20 19.86
N LEU A 168 -19.83 8.25 18.56
CA LEU A 168 -20.69 9.24 17.91
C LEU A 168 -22.11 8.69 17.74
#